data_AF-A0A166UN89-F1
#
_entry.id   AF-A0A166UN89-F1
#
_cell.length_a   1.000
_cell.length_b   1.000
_cell.length_c   1.000
_cell.angle_alpha   90.00
_cell.angle_beta   90.00
_cell.angle_gamma   90.00
#
_symmetry.space_group_name_H-M   'P 1'
#
loop_
_entity.id
_entity.type
_entity.pdbx_description
1 polymer ?
#
loop_
_entity_poly.entity_id
_entity_poly.type
_entity_poly.pdbx_seq_one_letter_code
_entity_poly.pdbx_strand_id
1 'polypeptide(L)'
;MAIDQETVQHLADNGHVIFNKEVSEIAQAEKALTGNPIPAAGGLAATAQSLHDKQQKFLAKEAEIEKKPESEITKDNAKEIQSAEARLLGHRPPAGSISAYTQSITDKKEKALQSEVKEDEDITQFRGGAPAWKDGAVPSNNAGVSMTKDQPAQEGQ
;
A
#
# COMPACT_ATOMS: atom_id res chain seq x y z
N MET A 1 2.21 -5.27 40.38
CA MET A 1 3.16 -4.77 39.37
C MET A 1 2.48 -3.62 38.66
N ALA A 2 3.12 -2.45 38.58
CA ALA A 2 2.63 -1.36 37.75
C ALA A 2 2.95 -1.71 36.29
N ILE A 3 1.92 -1.84 35.45
CA ILE A 3 2.10 -2.06 34.01
C ILE A 3 2.32 -0.68 33.40
N ASP A 4 3.52 -0.41 32.91
CA ASP A 4 3.87 0.83 32.22
C ASP A 4 3.54 0.77 30.70
N GLN A 5 3.65 1.92 30.03
CA GLN A 5 3.24 2.09 28.63
C GLN A 5 4.12 1.24 27.70
N GLU A 6 5.40 1.15 28.05
CA GLU A 6 6.42 0.39 27.35
C GLU A 6 6.10 -1.10 27.43
N THR A 7 5.63 -1.58 28.59
CA THR A 7 5.19 -2.96 28.79
C THR A 7 3.98 -3.32 27.91
N VAL A 8 2.99 -2.43 27.77
CA VAL A 8 1.82 -2.70 26.90
C VAL A 8 2.23 -2.79 25.43
N GLN A 9 3.13 -1.90 24.98
CA GLN A 9 3.65 -1.93 23.62
C GLN A 9 4.52 -3.18 23.38
N HIS A 10 5.41 -3.50 24.30
CA HIS A 10 6.24 -4.71 24.24
C HIS A 10 5.40 -5.98 24.20
N LEU A 11 4.32 -6.07 24.97
CA LEU A 11 3.42 -7.23 24.92
C LEU A 11 2.85 -7.39 23.50
N ALA A 12 2.33 -6.32 22.90
CA ALA A 12 1.82 -6.38 21.54
C ALA A 12 2.89 -6.70 20.49
N ASP A 13 4.08 -6.14 20.63
CA ASP A 13 5.22 -6.38 19.73
C ASP A 13 5.69 -7.84 19.80
N ASN A 14 5.57 -8.49 20.96
CA ASN A 14 5.82 -9.92 21.15
C ASN A 14 4.66 -10.81 20.66
N GLY A 15 3.64 -10.23 20.01
CA GLY A 15 2.48 -10.96 19.49
C GLY A 15 1.41 -11.28 20.53
N HIS A 16 1.46 -10.67 21.72
CA HIS A 16 0.37 -10.80 22.69
C HIS A 16 -0.85 -10.01 22.22
N VAL A 17 -1.97 -10.72 22.03
CA VAL A 17 -3.25 -10.09 21.72
C VAL A 17 -3.78 -9.48 23.00
N ILE A 18 -3.94 -8.16 22.99
CA ILE A 18 -4.54 -7.43 24.10
C ILE A 18 -6.04 -7.72 24.04
N PHE A 19 -6.62 -8.22 25.12
CA PHE A 19 -8.06 -8.45 25.24
C PHE A 19 -8.78 -7.25 25.85
N ASN A 20 -10.07 -7.07 25.55
CA ASN A 20 -10.92 -6.04 26.17
C ASN A 20 -10.88 -6.05 27.71
N LYS A 21 -10.73 -7.24 28.31
CA LYS A 21 -10.55 -7.42 29.75
C LYS A 21 -9.26 -6.75 30.25
N GLU A 22 -8.15 -6.94 29.55
CA GLU A 22 -6.87 -6.33 29.90
C GLU A 22 -6.91 -4.81 29.71
N VAL A 23 -7.54 -4.31 28.65
CA VAL A 23 -7.75 -2.86 28.47
C VAL A 23 -8.54 -2.27 29.65
N SER A 24 -9.58 -2.98 30.11
CA SER A 24 -10.38 -2.57 31.26
C SER A 24 -9.59 -2.61 32.58
N GLU A 25 -8.75 -3.64 32.77
CA GLU A 25 -7.87 -3.76 33.93
C GLU A 25 -6.81 -2.64 33.96
N ILE A 26 -6.23 -2.30 32.81
CA ILE A 26 -5.28 -1.19 32.66
C ILE A 26 -5.98 0.15 32.97
N ALA A 27 -7.20 0.36 32.48
CA ALA A 27 -7.99 1.57 32.77
C ALA A 27 -8.30 1.70 34.27
N GLN A 28 -8.65 0.60 34.94
CA GLN A 28 -8.89 0.61 36.39
C GLN A 28 -7.61 0.88 37.18
N ALA A 29 -6.50 0.28 36.77
CA ALA A 29 -5.19 0.54 37.38
C ALA A 29 -4.75 2.00 37.19
N GLU A 30 -4.91 2.57 35.99
CA GLU A 30 -4.60 3.97 35.70
C GLU A 30 -5.47 4.92 36.54
N LYS A 31 -6.77 4.63 36.68
CA LYS A 31 -7.67 5.39 37.55
C LYS A 31 -7.23 5.34 39.02
N ALA A 32 -6.83 4.16 39.50
CA ALA A 32 -6.36 4.00 40.88
C ALA A 32 -5.05 4.77 41.14
N LEU A 33 -4.17 4.87 40.13
CA LEU A 33 -2.89 5.59 40.22
C LEU A 33 -3.03 7.11 40.07
N THR A 34 -3.82 7.56 39.10
CA THR A 34 -3.96 9.00 38.77
C THR A 34 -5.05 9.69 39.57
N GLY A 35 -5.99 8.94 40.16
CA GLY A 35 -7.18 9.48 40.81
C GLY A 35 -8.22 10.06 39.85
N ASN A 36 -7.95 10.07 38.54
CA ASN A 36 -8.83 10.65 37.53
C ASN A 36 -9.87 9.61 37.06
N PRO A 37 -11.17 9.99 36.95
CA PRO A 37 -12.22 9.06 36.56
C PRO A 37 -12.20 8.72 35.06
N ILE A 38 -11.52 9.52 34.24
CA ILE A 38 -11.42 9.36 32.79
C ILE A 38 -9.96 8.99 32.48
N PRO A 39 -9.72 7.99 31.60
CA PRO A 39 -8.38 7.71 31.08
C PRO A 39 -7.71 8.98 30.57
N ALA A 40 -6.46 9.21 30.93
CA ALA A 40 -5.74 10.37 30.42
C ALA A 40 -5.54 10.23 28.90
N ALA A 41 -5.68 11.34 28.17
CA ALA A 41 -5.36 11.35 26.75
C ALA A 41 -3.86 11.04 26.58
N GLY A 42 -3.53 9.98 25.85
CA GLY A 42 -2.16 9.46 25.75
C GLY A 42 -1.67 8.68 26.98
N GLY A 43 -2.56 8.41 27.94
CA GLY A 43 -2.30 7.53 29.08
C GLY A 43 -2.29 6.04 28.69
N LEU A 44 -1.94 5.20 29.66
CA LEU A 44 -1.76 3.75 29.48
C LEU A 44 -2.99 3.08 28.87
N ALA A 45 -4.17 3.40 29.38
CA ALA A 45 -5.42 2.86 28.91
C ALA A 45 -5.79 3.36 27.51
N ALA A 46 -5.47 4.61 27.18
CA ALA A 46 -5.65 5.13 25.83
C ALA A 46 -4.73 4.43 24.82
N THR A 47 -3.47 4.17 25.20
CA THR A 47 -2.54 3.38 24.39
C THR A 47 -3.00 1.93 24.23
N ALA A 48 -3.42 1.28 25.31
CA ALA A 48 -3.93 -0.09 25.27
C ALA A 48 -5.16 -0.22 24.37
N GLN A 49 -6.10 0.72 24.46
CA GLN A 49 -7.28 0.76 23.58
C GLN A 49 -6.88 0.96 22.12
N SER A 50 -5.98 1.91 21.84
CA SER A 50 -5.52 2.16 20.46
C SER A 50 -4.83 0.93 19.86
N LEU A 51 -4.04 0.23 20.67
CA LEU A 51 -3.30 -0.95 20.25
C LEU A 51 -4.23 -2.14 20.03
N HIS A 52 -5.19 -2.36 20.93
CA HIS A 52 -6.29 -3.31 20.75
C HIS A 52 -7.02 -3.07 19.43
N ASP A 53 -7.40 -1.82 19.14
CA ASP A 53 -8.13 -1.49 17.91
C ASP A 53 -7.29 -1.76 16.64
N LYS A 54 -5.98 -1.51 16.69
CA LYS A 54 -5.05 -1.84 15.61
C LYS A 54 -4.93 -3.36 15.41
N GLN A 55 -4.80 -4.12 16.50
CA GLN A 55 -4.76 -5.58 16.47
C GLN A 55 -6.04 -6.15 15.85
N GLN A 56 -7.21 -5.70 16.31
CA GLN A 56 -8.50 -6.14 15.76
C GLN A 56 -8.63 -5.83 14.26
N LYS A 57 -8.21 -4.64 13.82
CA LYS A 57 -8.19 -4.28 12.40
C LYS A 57 -7.29 -5.20 11.57
N PHE A 58 -6.11 -5.54 12.09
CA PHE A 58 -5.18 -6.45 11.43
C PHE A 58 -5.75 -7.87 11.35
N LEU A 59 -6.21 -8.43 12.47
CA LEU A 59 -6.82 -9.76 12.55
C LEU A 59 -8.06 -9.89 11.66
N ALA A 60 -8.89 -8.84 11.58
CA ALA A 60 -10.06 -8.83 10.69
C ALA A 60 -9.64 -8.94 9.22
N LYS A 61 -8.55 -8.28 8.83
CA LYS A 61 -8.02 -8.33 7.46
C LYS A 61 -7.34 -9.66 7.17
N GLU A 62 -6.59 -10.20 8.13
CA GLU A 62 -6.02 -11.54 8.04
C GLU A 62 -7.11 -12.60 7.82
N ALA A 63 -8.16 -12.58 8.64
CA ALA A 63 -9.29 -13.51 8.51
C ALA A 63 -10.05 -13.33 7.19
N GLU A 64 -10.09 -12.12 6.62
CA GLU A 64 -10.65 -11.88 5.29
C GLU A 64 -9.80 -12.56 4.20
N ILE A 65 -8.47 -12.53 4.33
CA ILE A 65 -7.56 -13.18 3.39
C ILE A 65 -7.57 -14.71 3.56
N GLU A 66 -7.63 -15.22 4.78
CA GLU A 66 -7.69 -16.65 5.07
C GLU A 66 -8.96 -17.31 4.49
N LYS A 67 -10.08 -16.59 4.51
CA LYS A 67 -11.34 -17.06 3.92
C LYS A 67 -11.33 -17.05 2.39
N LYS A 68 -10.46 -16.26 1.77
CA LYS A 68 -10.36 -16.16 0.31
C LYS A 68 -9.36 -17.20 -0.22
N PRO A 69 -9.68 -17.90 -1.31
CA PRO A 69 -8.69 -18.72 -1.99
C PRO A 69 -7.58 -17.84 -2.58
N GLU A 70 -6.37 -18.38 -2.74
CA GLU A 70 -5.21 -17.63 -3.26
C GLU A 70 -5.46 -16.99 -4.64
N SER A 71 -6.34 -17.60 -5.44
CA SER A 71 -6.80 -17.08 -6.73
C SER A 71 -7.58 -15.76 -6.62
N GLU A 72 -8.18 -15.43 -5.49
CA GLU A 72 -8.93 -14.20 -5.25
C GLU A 72 -8.13 -13.13 -4.47
N ILE A 73 -6.92 -13.46 -4.03
CA ILE A 73 -6.02 -12.49 -3.39
C ILE A 73 -5.52 -11.48 -4.43
N THR A 74 -5.80 -10.19 -4.21
CA THR A 74 -5.43 -9.07 -5.10
C THR A 74 -4.31 -8.20 -4.50
N LYS A 75 -3.72 -7.32 -5.33
CA LYS A 75 -2.74 -6.30 -4.88
C LYS A 75 -3.32 -5.38 -3.81
N ASP A 76 -4.61 -5.08 -3.88
CA ASP A 76 -5.25 -4.19 -2.89
C ASP A 76 -5.38 -4.89 -1.53
N ASN A 77 -5.76 -6.16 -1.49
CA ASN A 77 -5.74 -6.95 -0.24
C ASN A 77 -4.33 -6.94 0.39
N ALA A 78 -3.29 -7.11 -0.43
CA ALA A 78 -1.90 -7.12 0.01
C ALA A 78 -1.44 -5.76 0.55
N LYS A 79 -1.92 -4.63 -0.02
CA LYS A 79 -1.66 -3.28 0.49
C LYS A 79 -2.42 -3.01 1.80
N GLU A 80 -3.66 -3.47 1.90
CA GLU A 80 -4.48 -3.29 3.10
C GLU A 80 -3.89 -4.00 4.31
N ILE A 81 -3.52 -5.28 4.16
CA ILE A 81 -2.84 -6.03 5.22
C ILE A 81 -1.50 -5.36 5.59
N GLN A 82 -0.70 -4.96 4.61
CA GLN A 82 0.56 -4.26 4.86
C GLN A 82 0.36 -2.96 5.66
N SER A 83 -0.66 -2.18 5.32
CA SER A 83 -0.98 -0.94 6.03
C SER A 83 -1.47 -1.20 7.46
N ALA A 84 -2.29 -2.23 7.66
CA ALA A 84 -2.78 -2.61 8.97
C ALA A 84 -1.64 -3.08 9.88
N GLU A 85 -0.76 -3.96 9.37
CA GLU A 85 0.38 -4.48 10.12
C GLU A 85 1.41 -3.38 10.43
N ALA A 86 1.69 -2.49 9.46
CA ALA A 86 2.60 -1.37 9.68
C ALA A 86 2.10 -0.40 10.77
N ARG A 87 0.78 -0.18 10.84
CA ARG A 87 0.17 0.67 11.88
C ARG A 87 0.18 0.00 13.26
N LEU A 88 0.11 -1.32 13.29
CA LEU A 88 0.20 -2.12 14.51
C LEU A 88 1.63 -2.07 15.07
N LEU A 89 2.62 -2.38 14.23
CA LEU A 89 4.04 -2.43 14.62
C LEU A 89 4.70 -1.05 14.74
N GLY A 90 4.13 -0.03 14.10
CA GLY A 90 4.74 1.31 14.01
C GLY A 90 5.92 1.39 13.04
N HIS A 91 6.28 0.31 12.36
CA HIS A 91 7.33 0.25 11.36
C HIS A 91 6.93 -0.64 10.17
N ARG A 92 7.81 -0.75 9.17
CA ARG A 92 7.57 -1.60 8.02
C ARG A 92 7.41 -3.07 8.46
N PRO A 93 6.41 -3.81 7.94
CA PRO A 93 6.23 -5.22 8.27
C PRO A 93 7.50 -6.03 7.98
N PRO A 94 7.91 -6.94 8.88
CA PRO A 94 9.09 -7.74 8.71
C PRO A 94 8.91 -8.79 7.60
N ALA A 95 10.02 -9.35 7.12
CA ALA A 95 9.98 -10.49 6.22
C ALA A 95 9.37 -11.70 6.96
N GLY A 96 8.59 -12.52 6.24
CA GLY A 96 7.91 -13.67 6.82
C GLY A 96 6.60 -13.35 7.54
N SER A 97 6.18 -12.09 7.58
CA SER A 97 4.85 -11.73 8.09
C SER A 97 3.72 -12.07 7.12
N ILE A 98 2.48 -11.97 7.58
CA ILE A 98 1.28 -12.17 6.75
C ILE A 98 1.28 -11.20 5.57
N SER A 99 1.69 -9.94 5.78
CA SER A 99 1.89 -8.98 4.69
C SER A 99 2.85 -9.49 3.63
N ALA A 100 4.01 -10.02 4.05
CA ALA A 100 5.00 -10.57 3.13
C ALA A 100 4.45 -11.79 2.38
N TYR A 101 3.68 -12.64 3.05
CA TYR A 101 3.01 -13.80 2.46
C TYR A 101 1.99 -13.39 1.38
N THR A 102 1.09 -12.43 1.68
CA THR A 102 0.08 -11.95 0.74
C THR A 102 0.70 -11.26 -0.49
N GLN A 103 1.76 -10.47 -0.29
CA GLN A 103 2.50 -9.85 -1.39
C GLN A 103 3.13 -10.93 -2.29
N SER A 104 3.79 -11.94 -1.71
CA SER A 104 4.38 -13.05 -2.45
C SER A 104 3.36 -13.81 -3.30
N ILE A 105 2.14 -14.07 -2.79
CA ILE A 105 1.07 -14.69 -3.59
C ILE A 105 0.72 -13.82 -4.79
N THR A 106 0.61 -12.51 -4.57
CA THR A 106 0.21 -11.57 -5.61
C THR A 106 1.29 -11.40 -6.68
N ASP A 107 2.56 -11.32 -6.28
CA ASP A 107 3.72 -11.22 -7.18
C ASP A 107 3.85 -12.46 -8.06
N LYS A 108 3.59 -13.66 -7.50
CA LYS A 108 3.55 -14.91 -8.28
C LYS A 108 2.47 -14.87 -9.36
N LYS A 109 1.31 -14.31 -9.05
CA LYS A 109 0.19 -14.16 -10.00
C LYS A 109 0.52 -13.17 -11.10
N GLU A 110 1.08 -12.02 -10.76
CA GLU A 110 1.53 -11.05 -11.77
C GLU A 110 2.60 -11.65 -12.70
N LYS A 111 3.56 -12.39 -12.13
CA LYS A 111 4.60 -13.07 -12.92
C LYS A 111 4.01 -14.09 -13.88
N ALA A 112 3.02 -14.89 -13.45
CA ALA A 112 2.34 -15.86 -14.30
C ALA A 112 1.59 -15.19 -15.47
N LEU A 113 0.87 -14.09 -15.19
CA LEU A 113 0.19 -13.30 -16.23
C LEU A 113 1.18 -12.67 -17.22
N GLN A 114 2.36 -12.25 -16.77
CA GLN A 114 3.38 -11.67 -17.64
C GLN A 114 4.13 -12.70 -18.50
N SER A 115 4.18 -13.97 -18.11
CA SER A 115 4.77 -15.04 -18.93
C SER A 115 3.86 -15.48 -20.07
N GLU A 116 2.54 -15.47 -19.89
CA GLU A 116 1.57 -15.80 -20.96
C GLU A 116 1.53 -14.75 -22.09
N VAL A 117 1.85 -13.49 -21.79
CA VAL A 117 1.82 -12.39 -22.78
C VAL A 117 3.11 -12.30 -23.62
N LYS A 118 4.14 -13.09 -23.32
CA LYS A 118 5.46 -12.98 -23.96
C LYS A 118 5.72 -13.99 -25.10
N GLU A 119 4.76 -14.83 -25.47
CA GLU A 119 4.95 -15.81 -26.55
C GLU A 119 4.53 -15.31 -27.95
N ASP A 120 3.94 -14.12 -28.09
CA ASP A 120 3.45 -13.59 -29.38
C ASP A 120 4.32 -12.46 -30.02
N GLU A 121 5.42 -12.04 -29.38
CA GLU A 121 6.32 -10.98 -29.89
C GLU A 121 7.62 -11.56 -30.51
N ASP A 122 7.56 -12.70 -31.19
CA ASP A 122 8.67 -13.24 -32.01
C ASP A 122 8.22 -13.63 -33.44
N ILE A 123 7.43 -12.77 -34.11
CA ILE A 123 7.11 -12.93 -35.55
C ILE A 123 7.28 -11.61 -36.32
N THR A 124 8.27 -10.78 -36.00
CA THR A 124 8.59 -9.59 -36.82
C THR A 124 10.07 -9.43 -37.16
N GLN A 125 10.81 -10.53 -37.29
CA GLN A 125 12.13 -10.54 -37.90
C GLN A 125 12.12 -11.16 -39.31
N PHE A 126 11.17 -10.72 -40.14
CA PHE A 126 11.14 -11.05 -41.57
C PHE A 126 10.68 -9.83 -42.40
N ARG A 127 11.51 -8.79 -42.48
CA ARG A 127 11.38 -7.83 -43.59
C ARG A 127 12.72 -7.23 -44.00
N GLY A 128 13.33 -7.93 -44.96
CA GLY A 128 13.98 -7.35 -46.14
C GLY A 128 14.98 -6.23 -45.88
N GLY A 129 16.27 -6.58 -45.95
CA GLY A 129 17.30 -5.62 -46.29
C GLY A 129 16.94 -4.93 -47.62
N ALA A 130 16.60 -3.65 -47.54
CA ALA A 130 16.44 -2.80 -48.71
C ALA A 130 17.83 -2.39 -49.22
N PRO A 131 18.10 -2.47 -50.53
CA PRO A 131 19.38 -2.09 -51.10
C PRO A 131 19.56 -0.57 -51.05
N ALA A 132 20.79 -0.15 -50.80
CA ALA A 132 21.23 1.24 -50.79
C ALA A 132 21.08 1.87 -52.18
N TRP A 133 20.34 2.96 -52.27
CA TRP A 133 20.40 3.91 -53.38
C TRP A 133 20.75 5.27 -52.78
N LYS A 134 22.03 5.61 -52.89
CA LYS A 134 22.51 6.99 -52.83
C LYS A 134 22.28 7.63 -54.21
N ASP A 135 22.34 8.96 -54.23
CA ASP A 135 22.12 9.87 -55.36
C ASP A 135 20.65 10.31 -55.41
N GLY A 136 20.27 11.57 -55.29
CA GLY A 136 20.95 12.85 -55.46
C GLY A 136 19.86 13.86 -55.83
N ALA A 137 20.15 15.15 -55.67
CA ALA A 137 19.33 16.29 -56.08
C ALA A 137 18.13 16.66 -55.17
N VAL A 138 18.41 17.60 -54.29
CA VAL A 138 17.45 18.59 -53.81
C VAL A 138 17.21 19.59 -54.95
N PRO A 139 15.94 19.88 -55.29
CA PRO A 139 15.62 21.27 -55.59
C PRO A 139 14.45 21.77 -54.75
N SER A 140 14.77 22.87 -54.08
CA SER A 140 13.93 24.04 -53.79
C SER A 140 12.60 24.09 -54.56
N ASN A 141 11.52 24.37 -53.82
CA ASN A 141 10.53 25.43 -54.08
C ASN A 141 9.19 25.02 -53.45
N ASN A 142 8.77 25.66 -52.36
CA ASN A 142 7.36 25.96 -52.25
C ASN A 142 7.14 27.36 -51.72
N ALA A 143 6.36 28.08 -52.52
CA ALA A 143 5.96 29.45 -52.35
C ALA A 143 4.88 29.56 -51.27
N GLY A 144 4.57 30.81 -50.93
CA GLY A 144 3.63 31.21 -49.88
C GLY A 144 2.18 30.81 -50.09
N VAL A 145 1.31 31.48 -49.32
CA VAL A 145 -0.14 31.25 -49.09
C VAL A 145 -0.33 30.36 -47.84
N SER A 146 -0.97 30.77 -46.74
CA SER A 146 -1.89 31.89 -46.49
C SER A 146 -2.32 31.95 -45.01
N MET A 147 -2.86 33.13 -44.66
CA MET A 147 -4.03 33.35 -43.78
C MET A 147 -3.81 33.48 -42.26
N THR A 148 -3.68 34.75 -41.88
CA THR A 148 -4.60 35.51 -41.01
C THR A 148 -5.03 34.85 -39.69
N LYS A 149 -4.55 35.44 -38.58
CA LYS A 149 -5.20 35.31 -37.28
C LYS A 149 -5.27 36.68 -36.62
N ASP A 150 -6.34 37.41 -36.93
CA ASP A 150 -6.83 38.52 -36.11
C ASP A 150 -7.58 37.93 -34.90
N GLN A 151 -7.13 38.26 -33.69
CA GLN A 151 -7.91 38.16 -32.46
C GLN A 151 -7.58 39.39 -31.61
N PRO A 152 -8.50 40.35 -31.46
CA PRO A 152 -8.34 41.45 -30.51
C PRO A 152 -8.67 40.99 -29.09
N ALA A 153 -7.77 41.33 -28.16
CA ALA A 153 -7.96 41.22 -26.73
C ALA A 153 -9.06 42.20 -26.26
N GLN A 154 -10.01 41.69 -25.46
CA GLN A 154 -10.86 42.52 -24.62
C GLN A 154 -10.33 42.44 -23.19
N GLU A 155 -9.71 43.52 -22.72
CA GLU A 155 -9.52 43.77 -21.29
C GLU A 155 -10.68 44.64 -20.83
N GLY A 156 -11.53 44.07 -19.97
CA GLY A 156 -12.59 44.78 -19.26
C GLY A 156 -11.97 45.65 -18.16
N GLN A 157 -12.46 46.88 -18.08
CA GLN A 157 -12.28 47.82 -16.98
C GLN A 157 -13.25 47.52 -15.84
#